data_AF-A0A9D6W5Q6-F1
#
_entry.id   AF-A0A9D6W5Q6-F1
#
_cell.length_a   1.000
_cell.length_b   1.000
_cell.length_c   1.000
_cell.angle_alpha   90.00
_cell.angle_beta   90.00
_cell.angle_gamma   90.00
#
_symmetry.space_group_name_H-M   'P 1'
#
loop_
_entity.id
_entity.type
_entity.pdbx_description
1 polymer ?
#
loop_
_entity_poly.entity_id
_entity_poly.type
_entity_poly.pdbx_seq_one_letter_code
_entity_poly.pdbx_strand_id
1 'polypeptide(L)'
;MKPVERHPFEPDVRFDGGSLDCGSGLLLLIRKAIDPLERGGLLEILSTESSVKEDLPSWCRMTGNELVSWTRSGTRCSFLICKGALRERTTITPASSGLPGVPSQTAVPVRIPETLPEPANVPEVPPLSITGIGSWPRPSWLLRAIHEHLEGRLPEAEFQSQADDAVRLSIAAQLRAGVDIVTDGEQRRDSYASFVGGLLDNCQLIPLTDLLPLVDDPGKFEKELRALDVPAGEVRHPAVFGPLGRSRPLAVHELEFVKTLSDKAVKVALPGPYLLTRTMWLECVSDRAYDSRESLADDIVRVLREELHFLLAAGASIVQFDEPVLTEVVFTGAKKTRSFMCGALSGKKDARHELSFAVDLLNRVVKGVPSSRTAVHICRGNWTTDESVALSGDYRPLLPYLKSAKAGTFFLELCTPRSGEIEVLKGLPEECRIGVGVVNQKASRVETVDEIVAKAEKAIRIFGHRRILLNPDCGFATFADNPVSESKVAEAKLRSISLAAGELKRKYRLS
;
A
#
# COMPACT_ATOMS: atom_id res chain seq x y z
N MET A 1 12.11 7.31 36.38
CA MET A 1 13.08 8.24 37.03
C MET A 1 12.30 9.29 37.81
N LYS A 2 12.64 9.56 39.08
CA LYS A 2 12.03 10.64 39.88
C LYS A 2 12.63 12.01 39.49
N PRO A 3 11.90 13.14 39.62
CA PRO A 3 12.47 14.44 39.33
C PRO A 3 13.57 14.79 40.33
N VAL A 4 14.60 15.49 39.88
CA VAL A 4 15.65 16.07 40.72
C VAL A 4 15.40 17.56 40.91
N GLU A 5 15.99 18.18 41.94
CA GLU A 5 15.85 19.62 42.20
C GLU A 5 16.61 20.47 41.18
N ARG A 6 17.78 19.98 40.73
CA ARG A 6 18.60 20.61 39.70
C ARG A 6 19.29 19.54 38.86
N HIS A 7 19.49 19.81 37.58
CA HIS A 7 20.26 18.94 36.71
C HIS A 7 21.71 18.79 37.23
N PRO A 8 22.28 17.57 37.18
CA PRO A 8 23.62 17.28 37.69
C PRO A 8 24.75 17.81 36.78
N PHE A 9 24.43 18.18 35.54
CA PHE A 9 25.37 18.72 34.56
C PHE A 9 24.75 19.93 33.85
N GLU A 10 25.58 20.85 33.39
CA GLU A 10 25.13 21.94 32.51
C GLU A 10 24.93 21.44 31.08
N PRO A 11 23.86 21.87 30.39
CA PRO A 11 23.64 21.52 28.99
C PRO A 11 24.57 22.28 28.05
N ASP A 12 24.97 21.64 26.96
CA ASP A 12 25.75 22.28 25.89
C ASP A 12 24.82 23.06 24.95
N VAL A 13 23.58 22.60 24.75
CA VAL A 13 22.53 23.28 23.98
C VAL A 13 21.22 23.25 24.76
N ARG A 14 20.42 24.32 24.66
CA ARG A 14 19.10 24.39 25.27
C ARG A 14 18.06 24.99 24.35
N PHE A 15 16.82 24.52 24.42
CA PHE A 15 15.69 25.21 23.79
C PHE A 15 14.38 24.99 24.57
N ASP A 16 13.39 25.84 24.26
CA ASP A 16 12.04 25.77 24.83
C ASP A 16 11.07 25.14 23.84
N GLY A 17 10.58 23.95 24.18
CA GLY A 17 9.58 23.20 23.42
C GLY A 17 8.14 23.63 23.70
N GLY A 18 7.91 24.50 24.69
CA GLY A 18 6.58 25.03 25.00
C GLY A 18 5.54 23.92 25.27
N SER A 19 4.38 24.04 24.63
CA SER A 19 3.28 23.07 24.73
C SER A 19 3.30 21.99 23.63
N LEU A 20 4.44 21.78 22.96
CA LEU A 20 4.55 20.73 21.95
C LEU A 20 4.73 19.37 22.63
N ASP A 21 3.93 18.39 22.25
CA ASP A 21 4.15 16.99 22.59
C ASP A 21 5.17 16.33 21.65
N CYS A 22 5.66 15.13 22.01
CA CYS A 22 6.61 14.37 21.21
C CYS A 22 6.05 13.97 19.82
N GLY A 23 4.75 13.79 19.67
CA GLY A 23 4.07 13.43 18.41
C GLY A 23 3.60 14.61 17.55
N SER A 24 3.77 15.85 18.01
CA SER A 24 3.29 17.10 17.38
C SER A 24 4.40 18.09 17.02
N GLY A 25 5.66 17.67 17.10
CA GLY A 25 6.81 18.43 16.59
C GLY A 25 7.95 18.67 17.57
N LEU A 26 7.78 18.33 18.86
CA LEU A 26 8.87 18.49 19.83
C LEU A 26 10.10 17.66 19.45
N LEU A 27 9.91 16.41 18.97
CA LEU A 27 11.02 15.55 18.56
C LEU A 27 11.84 16.11 17.39
N LEU A 28 11.24 16.89 16.49
CA LEU A 28 11.97 17.55 15.41
C LEU A 28 12.91 18.63 15.95
N LEU A 29 12.44 19.40 16.94
CA LEU A 29 13.27 20.40 17.62
C LEU A 29 14.40 19.73 18.42
N ILE A 30 14.09 18.62 19.10
CA ILE A 30 15.08 17.81 19.82
C ILE A 30 16.16 17.33 18.86
N ARG A 31 15.79 16.75 17.71
CA ARG A 31 16.72 16.28 16.69
C ARG A 31 17.60 17.40 16.14
N LYS A 32 16.99 18.52 15.72
CA LYS A 32 17.73 19.69 15.23
C LYS A 32 18.77 20.21 16.23
N ALA A 33 18.49 20.06 17.52
CA ALA A 33 19.39 20.49 18.59
C ALA A 33 20.42 19.41 19.01
N ILE A 34 20.07 18.11 18.97
CA ILE A 34 20.93 17.01 19.44
C ILE A 34 21.81 16.41 18.33
N ASP A 35 21.35 16.40 17.09
CA ASP A 35 22.08 15.80 15.96
C ASP A 35 23.42 16.51 15.68
N PRO A 36 23.54 17.84 15.82
CA PRO A 36 24.84 18.52 15.70
C PRO A 36 25.81 18.23 16.85
N LEU A 37 25.35 17.72 17.99
CA LEU A 37 26.23 17.45 19.13
C LEU A 37 27.14 16.26 18.87
N GLU A 38 28.33 16.26 19.46
CA GLU A 38 29.13 15.03 19.57
C GLU A 38 28.51 14.08 20.60
N ARG A 39 28.87 12.78 20.55
CA ARG A 39 28.44 11.85 21.60
C ARG A 39 29.03 12.28 22.94
N GLY A 40 28.22 12.21 24.00
CA GLY A 40 28.50 12.85 25.29
C GLY A 40 27.97 14.27 25.42
N GLY A 41 27.51 14.89 24.32
CA GLY A 41 26.88 16.22 24.33
C GLY A 41 25.52 16.22 25.01
N LEU A 42 25.23 17.27 25.76
CA LEU A 42 24.04 17.43 26.59
C LEU A 42 23.08 18.47 26.00
N LEU A 43 21.82 18.06 25.87
CA LEU A 43 20.71 18.90 25.43
C LEU A 43 19.71 19.07 26.57
N GLU A 44 19.38 20.32 26.91
CA GLU A 44 18.25 20.65 27.79
C GLU A 44 17.01 21.04 26.97
N ILE A 45 15.87 20.42 27.32
CA ILE A 45 14.56 20.72 26.73
C ILE A 45 13.63 21.20 27.83
N LEU A 46 13.09 22.40 27.65
CA LEU A 46 12.01 22.90 28.50
C LEU A 46 10.66 22.57 27.86
N SER A 47 9.73 22.01 28.63
CA SER A 47 8.37 21.70 28.13
C SER A 47 7.31 21.95 29.21
N THR A 48 6.16 22.44 28.80
CA THR A 48 4.94 22.55 29.61
C THR A 48 3.92 21.45 29.30
N GLU A 49 4.20 20.61 28.30
CA GLU A 49 3.34 19.49 27.94
C GLU A 49 3.58 18.28 28.84
N SER A 50 2.50 17.74 29.38
CA SER A 50 2.50 16.69 30.38
C SER A 50 2.95 15.34 29.85
N SER A 51 2.62 15.01 28.59
CA SER A 51 2.94 13.71 27.98
C SER A 51 4.44 13.51 27.72
N VAL A 52 5.20 14.60 27.55
CA VAL A 52 6.65 14.56 27.27
C VAL A 52 7.40 13.77 28.35
N LYS A 53 6.96 13.84 29.60
CA LYS A 53 7.56 13.07 30.70
C LYS A 53 7.47 11.55 30.50
N GLU A 54 6.41 11.09 29.86
CA GLU A 54 6.13 9.67 29.60
C GLU A 54 6.81 9.21 28.31
N ASP A 55 6.79 10.07 27.28
CA ASP A 55 7.25 9.74 25.93
C ASP A 55 8.77 9.89 25.75
N LEU A 56 9.35 10.94 26.31
CA LEU A 56 10.75 11.31 26.09
C LEU A 56 11.77 10.27 26.61
N PRO A 57 11.58 9.60 27.77
CA PRO A 57 12.46 8.52 28.20
C PRO A 57 12.50 7.35 27.20
N SER A 58 11.36 7.04 26.58
CA SER A 58 11.28 5.99 25.56
C SER A 58 12.01 6.42 24.30
N TRP A 59 11.78 7.65 23.83
CA TRP A 59 12.51 8.20 22.69
C TRP A 59 14.04 8.21 22.90
N CYS A 60 14.52 8.58 24.09
CA CYS A 60 15.96 8.55 24.40
C CYS A 60 16.52 7.14 24.20
N ARG A 61 15.89 6.12 24.80
CA ARG A 61 16.30 4.72 24.63
C ARG A 61 16.27 4.28 23.16
N MET A 62 15.22 4.66 22.42
CA MET A 62 15.04 4.31 21.00
C MET A 62 16.12 4.93 20.09
N THR A 63 16.61 6.12 20.43
CA THR A 63 17.61 6.85 19.62
C THR A 63 19.04 6.63 20.10
N GLY A 64 19.25 5.75 21.07
CA GLY A 64 20.56 5.50 21.67
C GLY A 64 21.07 6.67 22.51
N ASN A 65 20.18 7.55 22.96
CA ASN A 65 20.45 8.70 23.83
C ASN A 65 20.09 8.36 25.29
N GLU A 66 20.71 9.04 26.24
CA GLU A 66 20.45 8.82 27.66
C GLU A 66 19.67 9.99 28.26
N LEU A 67 18.48 9.73 28.83
CA LEU A 67 17.83 10.72 29.68
C LEU A 67 18.57 10.79 31.02
N VAL A 68 19.39 11.83 31.19
CA VAL A 68 20.29 12.00 32.34
C VAL A 68 19.53 12.38 33.60
N SER A 69 18.60 13.33 33.47
CA SER A 69 17.79 13.80 34.59
C SER A 69 16.62 14.64 34.09
N TRP A 70 15.64 14.85 34.96
CA TRP A 70 14.58 15.81 34.71
C TRP A 70 14.20 16.56 35.99
N THR A 71 13.82 17.83 35.85
CA THR A 71 13.37 18.69 36.95
C THR A 71 11.92 19.11 36.70
N ARG A 72 11.22 19.53 37.76
CA ARG A 72 9.85 20.06 37.66
C ARG A 72 9.70 21.30 38.51
N SER A 73 9.22 22.37 37.89
CA SER A 73 8.81 23.61 38.56
C SER A 73 7.40 23.98 38.12
N GLY A 74 6.42 23.70 38.98
CA GLY A 74 5.00 23.85 38.66
C GLY A 74 4.54 22.93 37.51
N THR A 75 4.04 23.52 36.43
CA THR A 75 3.63 22.84 35.19
C THR A 75 4.78 22.67 34.19
N ARG A 76 5.93 23.30 34.43
CA ARG A 76 7.09 23.25 33.54
C ARG A 76 8.05 22.14 33.97
N CYS A 77 8.42 21.29 33.02
CA CYS A 77 9.45 20.28 33.18
C CYS A 77 10.69 20.68 32.37
N SER A 78 11.87 20.36 32.90
CA SER A 78 13.13 20.42 32.14
C SER A 78 13.71 19.02 32.05
N PHE A 79 14.14 18.62 30.85
CA PHE A 79 14.71 17.30 30.58
C PHE A 79 16.12 17.47 30.04
N LEU A 80 17.09 16.80 30.67
CA LEU A 80 18.48 16.80 30.23
C LEU A 80 18.79 15.45 29.57
N ILE A 81 19.15 15.50 28.30
CA ILE A 81 19.44 14.33 27.46
C ILE A 81 20.90 14.37 27.04
N CYS A 82 21.58 13.23 27.12
CA CYS A 82 22.90 13.03 26.53
C CYS A 82 22.77 12.36 25.16
N LYS A 83 23.53 12.84 24.16
CA LYS A 83 23.71 12.12 22.92
C LYS A 83 24.59 10.90 23.16
N GLY A 84 24.08 9.68 22.96
CA GLY A 84 24.77 8.49 23.46
C GLY A 84 24.61 8.29 24.97
N ALA A 85 25.41 7.40 25.57
CA ALA A 85 25.44 7.23 27.02
C ALA A 85 26.24 8.34 27.70
N LEU A 86 25.81 8.79 28.88
CA LEU A 86 26.47 9.85 29.65
C LEU A 86 27.93 9.54 29.98
N ARG A 87 28.26 8.26 30.15
CA ARG A 87 29.64 7.78 30.35
C ARG A 87 30.59 8.11 29.20
N GLU A 88 30.05 8.45 28.03
CA GLU A 88 30.81 8.82 26.83
C GLU A 88 31.20 10.30 26.83
N ARG A 89 30.65 11.11 27.74
CA ARG A 89 31.01 12.52 27.93
C ARG A 89 32.46 12.61 28.43
N THR A 90 33.36 12.95 27.53
CA THR A 90 34.76 13.27 27.84
C THR A 90 34.93 14.79 27.92
N THR A 91 35.66 15.28 28.92
CA THR A 91 36.00 16.70 29.05
C THR A 91 36.89 17.14 27.88
N ILE A 92 36.27 17.78 26.88
CA ILE A 92 36.76 18.66 25.81
C ILE A 92 38.12 18.31 25.17
N THR A 93 38.13 18.00 23.86
CA THR A 93 39.04 18.56 22.82
C THR A 93 38.51 18.13 21.42
N PRO A 94 38.48 19.01 20.40
CA PRO A 94 37.91 18.68 19.09
C PRO A 94 38.91 17.97 18.16
N ALA A 95 38.48 16.87 17.51
CA ALA A 95 38.70 16.54 16.09
C ALA A 95 38.48 15.04 15.76
N SER A 96 37.70 14.85 14.69
CA SER A 96 37.65 13.77 13.68
C SER A 96 37.30 12.32 14.05
N SER A 97 36.15 11.95 13.46
CA SER A 97 35.87 10.75 12.65
C SER A 97 35.61 9.41 13.33
N GLY A 98 34.34 8.99 13.19
CA GLY A 98 33.99 7.63 12.79
C GLY A 98 33.34 6.78 13.88
N LEU A 99 32.01 6.67 13.85
CA LEU A 99 31.29 5.60 14.56
C LEU A 99 30.77 4.57 13.55
N PRO A 100 30.66 3.28 13.95
CA PRO A 100 30.09 2.24 13.12
C PRO A 100 28.57 2.44 13.03
N GLY A 101 28.06 2.60 11.81
CA GLY A 101 26.66 2.89 11.55
C GLY A 101 25.73 1.72 11.82
N VAL A 102 24.50 2.04 12.24
CA VAL A 102 23.30 1.38 11.68
C VAL A 102 23.53 1.29 10.17
N PRO A 103 23.31 0.15 9.48
CA PRO A 103 23.76 -0.04 8.10
C PRO A 103 23.34 1.16 7.27
N SER A 104 24.32 2.04 7.04
CA SER A 104 24.20 3.19 6.17
C SER A 104 24.33 2.58 4.80
N GLN A 105 23.22 2.08 4.27
CA GLN A 105 23.20 1.76 2.85
C GLN A 105 23.50 3.09 2.15
N THR A 106 24.62 3.13 1.45
CA THR A 106 24.94 4.28 0.61
C THR A 106 23.87 4.29 -0.47
N ALA A 107 23.01 5.31 -0.47
CA ALA A 107 21.95 5.42 -1.46
C ALA A 107 22.56 5.29 -2.85
N VAL A 108 22.02 4.37 -3.64
CA VAL A 108 22.46 4.15 -5.01
C VAL A 108 21.91 5.30 -5.86
N PRO A 109 22.70 5.86 -6.80
CA PRO A 109 22.22 6.88 -7.72
C PRO A 109 20.99 6.41 -8.50
N VAL A 110 19.91 7.19 -8.45
CA VAL A 110 18.68 6.90 -9.20
C VAL A 110 18.87 7.30 -10.66
N ARG A 111 18.60 6.36 -11.58
CA ARG A 111 18.56 6.62 -13.02
C ARG A 111 17.11 6.83 -13.45
N ILE A 112 16.82 8.03 -13.95
CA ILE A 112 15.51 8.37 -14.52
C ILE A 112 15.63 8.33 -16.05
N PRO A 113 14.74 7.62 -16.78
CA PRO A 113 14.76 7.63 -18.23
C PRO A 113 14.42 9.03 -18.77
N GLU A 114 15.17 9.49 -19.77
CA GLU A 114 14.93 10.80 -20.41
C GLU A 114 13.58 10.85 -21.14
N THR A 115 13.14 9.71 -21.69
CA THR A 115 11.90 9.57 -22.44
C THR A 115 11.16 8.30 -22.01
N LEU A 116 9.82 8.37 -22.01
CA LEU A 116 8.97 7.22 -21.77
C LEU A 116 8.48 6.63 -23.09
N PRO A 117 8.37 5.29 -23.21
CA PRO A 117 7.88 4.66 -24.42
C PRO A 117 6.40 4.98 -24.66
N GLU A 118 6.02 5.02 -25.93
CA GLU A 118 4.63 5.22 -26.34
C GLU A 118 3.81 3.93 -26.16
N PRO A 119 2.51 4.03 -25.78
CA PRO A 119 1.62 2.89 -25.68
C PRO A 119 1.50 2.12 -27.00
N ALA A 120 1.61 0.79 -26.96
CA ALA A 120 1.36 -0.06 -28.13
C ALA A 120 -0.11 0.01 -28.55
N ASN A 121 -0.41 -0.13 -29.84
CA ASN A 121 -1.79 -0.24 -30.31
C ASN A 121 -2.37 -1.60 -29.92
N VAL A 122 -3.43 -1.62 -29.11
CA VAL A 122 -4.11 -2.84 -28.66
C VAL A 122 -5.62 -2.70 -28.87
N PRO A 123 -6.36 -3.79 -29.14
CA PRO A 123 -7.80 -3.73 -29.27
C PRO A 123 -8.49 -3.15 -28.03
N GLU A 124 -9.57 -2.40 -28.24
CA GLU A 124 -10.40 -1.93 -27.13
C GLU A 124 -11.09 -3.10 -26.44
N VAL A 125 -11.20 -3.00 -25.12
CA VAL A 125 -11.92 -3.98 -24.31
C VAL A 125 -13.43 -3.80 -24.51
N PRO A 126 -14.15 -4.82 -25.03
CA PRO A 126 -15.58 -4.72 -25.30
C PRO A 126 -16.43 -4.53 -24.03
N PRO A 127 -17.64 -3.97 -24.14
CA PRO A 127 -18.59 -3.96 -23.04
C PRO A 127 -18.97 -5.37 -22.58
N LEU A 128 -19.31 -5.49 -21.30
CA LEU A 128 -19.59 -6.75 -20.60
C LEU A 128 -18.44 -7.76 -20.65
N SER A 129 -17.21 -7.29 -20.86
CA SER A 129 -16.03 -8.16 -20.74
C SER A 129 -15.82 -8.61 -19.31
N ILE A 130 -15.35 -9.84 -19.17
CA ILE A 130 -15.15 -10.52 -17.89
C ILE A 130 -13.67 -10.50 -17.52
N THR A 131 -13.36 -10.13 -16.28
CA THR A 131 -11.99 -10.17 -15.75
C THR A 131 -11.95 -10.45 -14.25
N GLY A 132 -10.85 -11.04 -13.79
CA GLY A 132 -10.51 -11.06 -12.36
C GLY A 132 -9.97 -9.70 -11.90
N ILE A 133 -9.98 -9.46 -10.58
CA ILE A 133 -9.44 -8.21 -10.03
C ILE A 133 -7.90 -8.19 -10.03
N GLY A 134 -7.24 -9.34 -9.91
CA GLY A 134 -5.77 -9.41 -9.88
C GLY A 134 -5.33 -10.75 -9.34
N SER A 135 -5.17 -10.82 -8.01
CA SER A 135 -4.65 -11.96 -7.28
C SER A 135 -5.48 -13.25 -7.38
N TRP A 136 -4.76 -14.38 -7.43
CA TRP A 136 -5.29 -15.74 -7.52
C TRP A 136 -4.67 -16.65 -6.44
N PRO A 137 -5.38 -17.66 -5.91
CA PRO A 137 -4.84 -18.55 -4.88
C PRO A 137 -3.59 -19.29 -5.37
N ARG A 138 -2.54 -19.28 -4.54
CA ARG A 138 -1.23 -19.83 -4.89
C ARG A 138 -1.14 -21.30 -4.47
N PRO A 139 -0.51 -22.18 -5.27
CA PRO A 139 -0.21 -23.53 -4.83
C PRO A 139 0.73 -23.53 -3.62
N SER A 140 0.61 -24.55 -2.74
CA SER A 140 1.43 -24.64 -1.52
C SER A 140 2.94 -24.67 -1.78
N TRP A 141 3.37 -25.27 -2.89
CA TRP A 141 4.79 -25.27 -3.27
C TRP A 141 5.30 -23.87 -3.63
N LEU A 142 4.44 -23.01 -4.19
CA LEU A 142 4.80 -21.64 -4.52
C LEU A 142 4.88 -20.77 -3.26
N LEU A 143 3.98 -20.97 -2.29
CA LEU A 143 4.05 -20.28 -1.00
C LEU A 143 5.41 -20.51 -0.33
N ARG A 144 5.83 -21.79 -0.27
CA ARG A 144 7.17 -22.14 0.20
C ARG A 144 8.25 -21.43 -0.62
N ALA A 145 8.18 -21.46 -1.95
CA ALA A 145 9.17 -20.82 -2.81
C ALA A 145 9.26 -19.30 -2.58
N ILE A 146 8.14 -18.61 -2.36
CA ILE A 146 8.09 -17.18 -2.02
C ILE A 146 8.83 -16.93 -0.71
N HIS A 147 8.54 -17.69 0.35
CA HIS A 147 9.22 -17.53 1.63
C HIS A 147 10.72 -17.81 1.53
N GLU A 148 11.10 -18.92 0.88
CA GLU A 148 12.50 -19.28 0.67
C GLU A 148 13.26 -18.22 -0.14
N HIS A 149 12.61 -17.62 -1.14
CA HIS A 149 13.18 -16.54 -1.94
C HIS A 149 13.36 -15.25 -1.12
N LEU A 150 12.34 -14.83 -0.36
CA LEU A 150 12.41 -13.66 0.51
C LEU A 150 13.48 -13.81 1.62
N GLU A 151 13.74 -15.04 2.07
CA GLU A 151 14.80 -15.38 3.02
C GLU A 151 16.19 -15.53 2.37
N GLY A 152 16.30 -15.41 1.05
CA GLY A 152 17.56 -15.59 0.31
C GLY A 152 18.03 -17.05 0.22
N ARG A 153 17.16 -18.02 0.56
CA ARG A 153 17.41 -19.46 0.48
C ARG A 153 17.13 -20.06 -0.90
N LEU A 154 16.32 -19.39 -1.73
CA LEU A 154 15.99 -19.82 -3.09
C LEU A 154 16.53 -18.81 -4.13
N PRO A 155 17.41 -19.25 -5.06
CA PRO A 155 17.90 -18.39 -6.13
C PRO A 155 16.77 -17.87 -7.04
N GLU A 156 16.93 -16.63 -7.52
CA GLU A 156 15.95 -15.94 -8.40
C GLU A 156 15.48 -16.81 -9.57
N ALA A 157 16.39 -17.43 -10.31
CA ALA A 157 16.04 -18.21 -11.49
C ALA A 157 15.16 -19.44 -11.16
N GLU A 158 15.41 -20.07 -10.01
CA GLU A 158 14.61 -21.21 -9.54
C GLU A 158 13.25 -20.76 -9.04
N PHE A 159 13.19 -19.64 -8.31
CA PHE A 159 11.95 -18.99 -7.92
C PHE A 159 11.08 -18.63 -9.14
N GLN A 160 11.68 -18.01 -10.16
CA GLN A 160 10.97 -17.62 -11.38
C GLN A 160 10.43 -18.84 -12.13
N SER A 161 11.22 -19.91 -12.25
CA SER A 161 10.75 -21.16 -12.88
C SER A 161 9.57 -21.77 -12.13
N GLN A 162 9.61 -21.77 -10.80
CA GLN A 162 8.49 -22.24 -9.98
C GLN A 162 7.28 -21.32 -10.20
N ALA A 163 7.42 -20.00 -10.05
CA ALA A 163 6.30 -19.09 -10.24
C ALA A 163 5.69 -19.13 -11.66
N ASP A 164 6.48 -19.37 -12.71
CA ASP A 164 5.99 -19.60 -14.07
C ASP A 164 4.95 -20.74 -14.13
N ASP A 165 5.20 -21.85 -13.44
CA ASP A 165 4.27 -22.98 -13.38
C ASP A 165 2.96 -22.62 -12.68
N ALA A 166 3.01 -21.78 -11.65
CA ALA A 166 1.82 -21.30 -10.96
C ALA A 166 1.01 -20.34 -11.84
N VAL A 167 1.68 -19.45 -12.58
CA VAL A 167 1.03 -18.58 -13.56
C VAL A 167 0.35 -19.41 -14.65
N ARG A 168 1.00 -20.48 -15.16
CA ARG A 168 0.36 -21.41 -16.12
C ARG A 168 -0.94 -21.99 -15.58
N LEU A 169 -0.95 -22.43 -14.32
CA LEU A 169 -2.16 -22.98 -13.68
C LEU A 169 -3.26 -21.92 -13.53
N SER A 170 -2.92 -20.70 -13.09
CA SER A 170 -3.87 -19.59 -12.93
C SER A 170 -4.49 -19.19 -14.27
N ILE A 171 -3.65 -18.97 -15.29
CA ILE A 171 -4.10 -18.62 -16.65
C ILE A 171 -5.00 -19.73 -17.22
N ALA A 172 -4.61 -21.00 -17.08
CA ALA A 172 -5.42 -22.10 -17.55
C ALA A 172 -6.80 -22.15 -16.88
N ALA A 173 -6.90 -21.86 -15.58
CA ALA A 173 -8.17 -21.78 -14.86
C ALA A 173 -9.04 -20.61 -15.34
N GLN A 174 -8.45 -19.42 -15.51
CA GLN A 174 -9.15 -18.26 -16.03
C GLN A 174 -9.68 -18.50 -17.46
N LEU A 175 -8.89 -19.13 -18.32
CA LEU A 175 -9.29 -19.47 -19.69
C LEU A 175 -10.43 -20.49 -19.72
N ARG A 176 -10.38 -21.55 -18.89
CA ARG A 176 -11.49 -22.51 -18.74
C ARG A 176 -12.77 -21.85 -18.20
N ALA A 177 -12.62 -20.86 -17.33
CA ALA A 177 -13.74 -20.07 -16.82
C ALA A 177 -14.35 -19.12 -17.87
N GLY A 178 -13.68 -18.92 -19.01
CA GLY A 178 -14.20 -18.10 -20.11
C GLY A 178 -14.06 -16.61 -19.88
N VAL A 179 -12.99 -16.15 -19.22
CA VAL A 179 -12.70 -14.70 -19.09
C VAL A 179 -12.30 -14.08 -20.43
N ASP A 180 -12.58 -12.79 -20.58
CA ASP A 180 -12.20 -12.00 -21.76
C ASP A 180 -10.83 -11.33 -21.57
N ILE A 181 -10.49 -10.98 -20.32
CA ILE A 181 -9.24 -10.33 -19.93
C ILE A 181 -8.61 -11.11 -18.78
N VAL A 182 -7.42 -11.65 -19.01
CA VAL A 182 -6.66 -12.44 -18.02
C VAL A 182 -5.77 -11.56 -17.14
N THR A 183 -5.48 -12.04 -15.94
CA THR A 183 -4.39 -11.54 -15.08
C THR A 183 -3.38 -12.66 -14.88
N ASP A 184 -2.13 -12.36 -14.55
CA ASP A 184 -1.14 -13.38 -14.19
C ASP A 184 -1.47 -14.09 -12.86
N GLY A 185 -2.49 -13.62 -12.14
CA GLY A 185 -2.88 -14.10 -10.82
C GLY A 185 -1.99 -13.58 -9.69
N GLU A 186 -1.10 -12.62 -9.97
CA GLU A 186 -0.10 -12.07 -9.05
C GLU A 186 0.74 -13.16 -8.35
N GLN A 187 0.98 -14.27 -9.04
CA GLN A 187 1.51 -15.50 -8.43
C GLN A 187 2.91 -15.29 -7.82
N ARG A 188 3.71 -14.37 -8.37
CA ARG A 188 5.06 -14.02 -7.89
C ARG A 188 5.09 -13.15 -6.63
N ARG A 189 3.93 -12.68 -6.18
CA ARG A 189 3.82 -11.62 -5.17
C ARG A 189 3.33 -12.19 -3.85
N ASP A 190 3.96 -11.82 -2.74
CA ASP A 190 3.51 -12.14 -1.38
C ASP A 190 2.36 -11.21 -0.94
N SER A 191 2.54 -9.91 -1.20
CA SER A 191 1.57 -8.84 -0.95
C SER A 191 1.83 -7.65 -1.88
N TYR A 192 0.87 -6.72 -1.98
CA TYR A 192 1.01 -5.51 -2.80
C TYR A 192 2.15 -4.58 -2.31
N ALA A 193 2.38 -4.48 -1.00
CA ALA A 193 3.37 -3.57 -0.44
C ALA A 193 4.79 -4.10 -0.60
N SER A 194 5.00 -5.38 -0.27
CA SER A 194 6.29 -6.05 -0.41
C SER A 194 6.74 -6.15 -1.86
N PHE A 195 5.81 -6.41 -2.79
CA PHE A 195 6.09 -6.50 -4.22
C PHE A 195 6.82 -5.26 -4.75
N VAL A 196 6.27 -4.06 -4.49
CA VAL A 196 6.93 -2.83 -4.96
C VAL A 196 8.15 -2.52 -4.09
N GLY A 197 8.02 -2.60 -2.77
CA GLY A 197 9.10 -2.28 -1.84
C GLY A 197 10.39 -3.07 -2.05
N GLY A 198 10.28 -4.35 -2.41
CA GLY A 198 11.44 -5.22 -2.65
C GLY A 198 12.12 -5.01 -4.00
N LEU A 199 11.51 -4.25 -4.91
CA LEU A 199 12.02 -4.05 -6.28
C LEU A 199 12.57 -2.65 -6.54
N LEU A 200 12.23 -1.67 -5.70
CA LEU A 200 12.70 -0.29 -5.86
C LEU A 200 14.12 -0.10 -5.33
N ASP A 201 14.89 0.74 -6.02
CA ASP A 201 16.20 1.17 -5.55
C ASP A 201 16.02 1.98 -4.26
N ASN A 202 16.93 1.81 -3.30
CA ASN A 202 16.93 2.49 -2.01
C ASN A 202 15.70 2.19 -1.12
N CYS A 203 14.95 1.13 -1.44
CA CYS A 203 13.93 0.55 -0.58
C CYS A 203 14.33 -0.87 -0.17
N GLN A 204 13.99 -1.26 1.06
CA GLN A 204 14.20 -2.63 1.53
C GLN A 204 12.99 -3.13 2.31
N LEU A 205 12.77 -4.44 2.25
CA LEU A 205 11.77 -5.12 3.07
C LEU A 205 12.38 -5.45 4.42
N ILE A 206 11.92 -4.80 5.48
CA ILE A 206 12.33 -5.08 6.85
C ILE A 206 11.25 -5.88 7.58
N PRO A 207 11.61 -6.85 8.44
CA PRO A 207 10.66 -7.55 9.28
C PRO A 207 9.84 -6.58 10.13
N LEU A 208 8.55 -6.84 10.26
CA LEU A 208 7.68 -5.99 11.06
C LEU A 208 8.05 -6.01 12.55
N THR A 209 8.69 -7.09 13.02
CA THR A 209 9.31 -7.17 14.34
C THR A 209 10.31 -6.07 14.59
N ASP A 210 11.04 -5.66 13.54
CA ASP A 210 12.07 -4.62 13.64
C ASP A 210 11.44 -3.23 13.69
N LEU A 211 10.15 -3.13 13.34
CA LEU A 211 9.31 -1.95 13.46
C LEU A 211 8.51 -1.91 14.77
N LEU A 212 8.44 -3.01 15.54
CA LEU A 212 7.78 -3.06 16.86
C LEU A 212 8.29 -1.99 17.84
N PRO A 213 9.61 -1.68 17.87
CA PRO A 213 10.11 -0.59 18.71
C PRO A 213 9.64 0.80 18.27
N LEU A 214 9.12 0.94 17.04
CA LEU A 214 8.70 2.20 16.42
C LEU A 214 7.18 2.43 16.48
N VAL A 215 6.39 1.49 17.02
CA VAL A 215 4.94 1.64 17.18
C VAL A 215 4.56 2.10 18.60
N ASP A 216 3.63 3.07 18.72
CA ASP A 216 3.23 3.65 20.02
C ASP A 216 2.73 2.65 21.08
N ASP A 217 2.20 1.49 20.68
CA ASP A 217 1.72 0.43 21.59
C ASP A 217 2.05 -0.96 21.01
N PRO A 218 3.24 -1.50 21.32
CA PRO A 218 3.68 -2.79 20.83
C PRO A 218 2.77 -3.94 21.27
N GLY A 219 2.17 -3.85 22.47
CA GLY A 219 1.32 -4.91 23.01
C GLY A 219 -0.04 -5.01 22.33
N LYS A 220 -0.65 -3.88 21.97
CA LYS A 220 -1.85 -3.85 21.13
C LYS A 220 -1.55 -4.29 19.70
N PHE A 221 -0.43 -3.84 19.15
CA PHE A 221 -0.02 -4.20 17.80
C PHE A 221 0.30 -5.70 17.65
N GLU A 222 0.98 -6.31 18.62
CA GLU A 222 1.14 -7.77 18.67
C GLU A 222 -0.20 -8.51 18.75
N LYS A 223 -1.19 -7.98 19.51
CA LYS A 223 -2.53 -8.57 19.59
C LYS A 223 -3.28 -8.45 18.27
N GLU A 224 -3.14 -7.34 17.55
CA GLU A 224 -3.72 -7.15 16.22
C GLU A 224 -3.11 -8.14 15.21
N LEU A 225 -1.78 -8.31 15.22
CA LEU A 225 -1.10 -9.30 14.35
C LEU A 225 -1.50 -10.74 14.67
N ARG A 226 -1.58 -11.11 15.96
CA ARG A 226 -2.04 -12.45 16.38
C ARG A 226 -3.51 -12.70 16.07
N ALA A 227 -4.37 -11.69 16.18
CA ALA A 227 -5.80 -11.81 15.85
C ALA A 227 -6.05 -12.03 14.35
N LEU A 228 -5.07 -11.70 13.51
CA LEU A 228 -5.09 -11.91 12.07
C LEU A 228 -4.48 -13.24 11.64
N ASP A 229 -4.01 -14.06 12.59
CA ASP A 229 -3.29 -15.32 12.34
C ASP A 229 -2.04 -15.13 11.45
N VAL A 230 -1.44 -13.93 11.50
CA VAL A 230 -0.24 -13.58 10.74
C VAL A 230 0.95 -13.51 11.70
N PRO A 231 1.94 -14.41 11.58
CA PRO A 231 3.13 -14.34 12.42
C PRO A 231 3.87 -13.01 12.17
N ALA A 232 4.03 -12.19 13.22
CA ALA A 232 4.65 -10.87 13.13
C ALA A 232 6.07 -10.89 12.51
N GLY A 233 6.79 -12.01 12.62
CA GLY A 233 8.12 -12.21 12.05
C GLY A 233 8.14 -12.54 10.55
N GLU A 234 6.99 -12.85 9.96
CA GLU A 234 6.86 -13.26 8.55
C GLU A 234 6.35 -12.09 7.67
N VAL A 235 5.77 -11.05 8.27
CA VAL A 235 5.37 -9.83 7.56
C VAL A 235 6.58 -8.92 7.38
N ARG A 236 6.83 -8.53 6.14
CA ARG A 236 7.84 -7.52 5.83
C ARG A 236 7.19 -6.24 5.37
N HIS A 237 7.81 -5.13 5.74
CA HIS A 237 7.31 -3.80 5.43
C HIS A 237 8.36 -3.00 4.64
N PRO A 238 7.98 -2.27 3.58
CA PRO A 238 8.91 -1.43 2.84
C PRO A 238 9.42 -0.27 3.68
N ALA A 239 10.74 -0.21 3.86
CA ALA A 239 11.44 0.92 4.44
C ALA A 239 12.26 1.65 3.37
N VAL A 240 12.21 2.98 3.39
CA VAL A 240 12.84 3.84 2.39
C VAL A 240 14.07 4.51 2.97
N PHE A 241 15.23 4.27 2.36
CA PHE A 241 16.54 4.70 2.86
C PHE A 241 17.21 5.78 1.99
N GLY A 242 16.61 6.14 0.85
CA GLY A 242 17.10 7.15 -0.07
C GLY A 242 16.07 7.46 -1.16
N PRO A 243 16.40 8.34 -2.12
CA PRO A 243 15.56 8.61 -3.28
C PRO A 243 15.20 7.31 -4.01
N LEU A 244 13.93 7.04 -4.23
CA LEU A 244 13.46 5.79 -4.83
C LEU A 244 13.84 5.74 -6.30
N GLY A 245 14.34 4.60 -6.77
CA GLY A 245 14.61 4.36 -8.18
C GLY A 245 13.90 3.13 -8.71
N ARG A 246 13.88 3.00 -10.04
CA ARG A 246 13.35 1.83 -10.74
C ARG A 246 14.40 1.33 -11.74
N SER A 247 15.45 0.71 -11.24
CA SER A 247 16.53 0.13 -12.05
C SER A 247 16.08 -1.01 -12.98
N ARG A 248 14.94 -1.64 -12.68
CA ARG A 248 14.31 -2.69 -13.47
C ARG A 248 12.78 -2.56 -13.48
N PRO A 249 12.09 -3.00 -14.56
CA PRO A 249 10.63 -3.03 -14.57
C PRO A 249 10.03 -3.89 -13.45
N LEU A 250 8.88 -3.46 -12.93
CA LEU A 250 8.21 -4.11 -11.80
C LEU A 250 7.45 -5.37 -12.26
N ALA A 251 6.62 -5.24 -13.29
CA ALA A 251 5.67 -6.27 -13.74
C ALA A 251 5.73 -6.56 -15.25
N VAL A 252 6.58 -5.88 -16.03
CA VAL A 252 6.66 -6.10 -17.49
C VAL A 252 6.97 -7.55 -17.84
N HIS A 253 7.88 -8.19 -17.10
CA HIS A 253 8.23 -9.60 -17.32
C HIS A 253 7.05 -10.55 -17.03
N GLU A 254 6.17 -10.21 -16.07
CA GLU A 254 4.95 -10.97 -15.79
C GLU A 254 3.99 -10.91 -16.99
N LEU A 255 3.79 -9.70 -17.55
CA LEU A 255 2.98 -9.49 -18.74
C LEU A 255 3.54 -10.25 -19.95
N GLU A 256 4.84 -10.12 -20.22
CA GLU A 256 5.50 -10.79 -21.34
C GLU A 256 5.32 -12.30 -21.26
N PHE A 257 5.48 -12.88 -20.07
CA PHE A 257 5.24 -14.30 -19.86
C PHE A 257 3.78 -14.70 -20.13
N VAL A 258 2.79 -13.96 -19.63
CA VAL A 258 1.36 -14.25 -19.89
C VAL A 258 1.05 -14.23 -21.40
N LYS A 259 1.65 -13.30 -22.15
CA LYS A 259 1.48 -13.22 -23.61
C LYS A 259 2.07 -14.43 -24.36
N THR A 260 2.96 -15.21 -23.75
CA THR A 260 3.41 -16.49 -24.32
C THR A 260 2.39 -17.62 -24.15
N LEU A 261 1.42 -17.46 -23.23
CA LEU A 261 0.44 -18.47 -22.87
C LEU A 261 -0.93 -18.25 -23.52
N SER A 262 -1.26 -17.01 -23.91
CA SER A 262 -2.57 -16.66 -24.47
C SER A 262 -2.54 -15.35 -25.27
N ASP A 263 -3.39 -15.28 -26.30
CA ASP A 263 -3.67 -14.06 -27.08
C ASP A 263 -4.78 -13.17 -26.46
N LYS A 264 -5.34 -13.57 -25.31
CA LYS A 264 -6.35 -12.78 -24.62
C LYS A 264 -5.78 -11.43 -24.15
N ALA A 265 -6.66 -10.45 -23.99
CA ALA A 265 -6.31 -9.18 -23.37
C ALA A 265 -5.74 -9.42 -21.97
N VAL A 266 -4.69 -8.69 -21.60
CA VAL A 266 -4.03 -8.85 -20.29
C VAL A 266 -4.24 -7.59 -19.46
N LYS A 267 -4.65 -7.79 -18.20
CA LYS A 267 -4.73 -6.73 -17.19
C LYS A 267 -3.65 -6.94 -16.14
N VAL A 268 -2.88 -5.90 -15.86
CA VAL A 268 -1.84 -5.90 -14.81
C VAL A 268 -2.30 -4.99 -13.67
N ALA A 269 -2.35 -5.52 -12.45
CA ALA A 269 -2.63 -4.74 -11.25
C ALA A 269 -1.32 -4.27 -10.61
N LEU A 270 -1.28 -3.00 -10.22
CA LEU A 270 -0.21 -2.37 -9.46
C LEU A 270 -0.82 -1.73 -8.21
N PRO A 271 -0.08 -1.64 -7.10
CA PRO A 271 -0.50 -0.84 -5.96
C PRO A 271 -0.63 0.63 -6.39
N GLY A 272 -1.68 1.31 -5.92
CA GLY A 272 -1.93 2.71 -6.27
C GLY A 272 -0.92 3.67 -5.63
N PRO A 273 -0.73 4.86 -6.22
CA PRO A 273 0.25 5.82 -5.72
C PRO A 273 -0.08 6.33 -4.31
N TYR A 274 -1.36 6.48 -3.95
CA TYR A 274 -1.75 6.94 -2.62
C TYR A 274 -1.54 5.85 -1.57
N LEU A 275 -1.91 4.60 -1.87
CA LEU A 275 -1.56 3.43 -1.08
C LEU A 275 -0.05 3.37 -0.81
N LEU A 276 0.79 3.36 -1.85
CA LEU A 276 2.25 3.30 -1.68
C LEU A 276 2.79 4.47 -0.86
N THR A 277 2.30 5.69 -1.12
CA THR A 277 2.72 6.88 -0.36
C THR A 277 2.42 6.76 1.12
N ARG A 278 1.27 6.19 1.49
CA ARG A 278 0.92 5.97 2.90
C ARG A 278 1.64 4.79 3.52
N THR A 279 1.89 3.75 2.73
CA THR A 279 2.52 2.52 3.22
C THR A 279 4.03 2.68 3.38
N MET A 280 4.70 3.41 2.49
CA MET A 280 6.16 3.55 2.50
C MET A 280 6.67 4.75 3.32
N TRP A 281 5.76 5.61 3.80
CA TRP A 281 6.13 6.71 4.69
C TRP A 281 6.21 6.22 6.13
N LEU A 282 7.43 6.00 6.61
CA LEU A 282 7.74 5.69 8.00
C LEU A 282 8.47 6.86 8.64
N GLU A 283 7.81 7.50 9.61
CA GLU A 283 8.47 8.50 10.46
C GLU A 283 9.70 7.85 11.12
N CYS A 284 10.83 8.58 11.20
CA CYS A 284 12.16 8.11 11.67
C CYS A 284 13.04 7.32 10.69
N VAL A 285 12.48 6.80 9.59
CA VAL A 285 13.24 6.10 8.54
C VAL A 285 13.24 6.91 7.25
N SER A 286 12.04 7.16 6.70
CA SER A 286 11.88 7.86 5.43
C SER A 286 12.25 9.34 5.53
N ASP A 287 12.14 9.94 6.72
CA ASP A 287 12.49 11.35 7.01
C ASP A 287 14.00 11.66 6.90
N ARG A 288 14.84 10.62 6.84
CA ARG A 288 16.28 10.77 6.56
C ARG A 288 16.58 10.94 5.08
N ALA A 289 15.67 10.43 4.23
CA ALA A 289 15.80 10.45 2.78
C ALA A 289 14.97 11.56 2.13
N TYR A 290 13.87 11.96 2.77
CA TYR A 290 12.86 12.86 2.23
C TYR A 290 12.41 13.87 3.28
N ASP A 291 12.28 15.13 2.88
CA ASP A 291 11.83 16.21 3.77
C ASP A 291 10.35 16.05 4.18
N SER A 292 9.55 15.36 3.36
CA SER A 292 8.11 15.17 3.59
C SER A 292 7.54 13.96 2.86
N ARG A 293 6.37 13.50 3.32
CA ARG A 293 5.57 12.47 2.64
C ARG A 293 5.25 12.87 1.20
N GLU A 294 4.98 14.15 0.96
CA GLU A 294 4.71 14.71 -0.35
C GLU A 294 5.94 14.59 -1.28
N SER A 295 7.17 14.78 -0.77
CA SER A 295 8.38 14.57 -1.58
C SER A 295 8.65 13.09 -1.91
N LEU A 296 8.34 12.16 -1.00
CA LEU A 296 8.35 10.73 -1.29
C LEU A 296 7.31 10.38 -2.37
N ALA A 297 6.12 11.00 -2.30
CA ALA A 297 5.04 10.76 -3.24
C ALA A 297 5.42 11.17 -4.67
N ASP A 298 6.27 12.19 -4.85
CA ASP A 298 6.76 12.61 -6.16
C ASP A 298 7.58 11.50 -6.85
N ASP A 299 8.43 10.79 -6.10
CA ASP A 299 9.18 9.66 -6.62
C ASP A 299 8.29 8.43 -6.87
N ILE A 300 7.32 8.15 -6.00
CA ILE A 300 6.33 7.09 -6.22
C ILE A 300 5.54 7.34 -7.50
N VAL A 301 5.07 8.57 -7.72
CA VAL A 301 4.38 8.97 -8.94
C VAL A 301 5.27 8.76 -10.17
N ARG A 302 6.55 9.15 -10.09
CA ARG A 302 7.50 8.97 -11.19
C ARG A 302 7.70 7.49 -11.51
N VAL A 303 8.00 6.65 -10.51
CA VAL A 303 8.23 5.20 -10.67
C VAL A 303 7.01 4.51 -11.28
N LEU A 304 5.81 4.76 -10.74
CA LEU A 304 4.58 4.15 -11.26
C LEU A 304 4.25 4.65 -12.67
N ARG A 305 4.56 5.91 -12.97
CA ARG A 305 4.41 6.45 -14.32
C ARG A 305 5.36 5.77 -15.30
N GLU A 306 6.62 5.57 -14.93
CA GLU A 306 7.55 4.81 -15.75
C GLU A 306 7.02 3.40 -16.00
N GLU A 307 6.61 2.68 -14.96
CA GLU A 307 6.08 1.31 -15.09
C GLU A 307 4.83 1.26 -15.98
N LEU A 308 3.89 2.19 -15.80
CA LEU A 308 2.69 2.31 -16.63
C LEU A 308 3.05 2.42 -18.12
N HIS A 309 3.97 3.32 -18.48
CA HIS A 309 4.38 3.48 -19.87
C HIS A 309 5.01 2.21 -20.45
N PHE A 310 5.89 1.55 -19.69
CA PHE A 310 6.51 0.30 -20.12
C PHE A 310 5.49 -0.84 -20.28
N LEU A 311 4.54 -0.99 -19.37
CA LEU A 311 3.46 -1.98 -19.47
C LEU A 311 2.55 -1.73 -20.68
N LEU A 312 2.19 -0.47 -20.92
CA LEU A 312 1.37 -0.10 -22.07
C LEU A 312 2.11 -0.32 -23.41
N ALA A 313 3.40 -0.03 -23.46
CA ALA A 313 4.27 -0.30 -24.62
C ALA A 313 4.45 -1.81 -24.85
N ALA A 314 4.54 -2.61 -23.79
CA ALA A 314 4.60 -4.07 -23.86
C ALA A 314 3.23 -4.71 -24.23
N GLY A 315 2.14 -3.94 -24.22
CA GLY A 315 0.83 -4.35 -24.72
C GLY A 315 -0.20 -4.73 -23.66
N ALA A 316 -0.06 -4.29 -22.40
CA ALA A 316 -1.10 -4.48 -21.39
C ALA A 316 -2.41 -3.79 -21.80
N SER A 317 -3.51 -4.51 -21.92
CA SER A 317 -4.80 -3.92 -22.32
C SER A 317 -5.34 -2.95 -21.26
N ILE A 318 -5.14 -3.27 -19.97
CA ILE A 318 -5.49 -2.40 -18.84
C ILE A 318 -4.37 -2.48 -17.80
N VAL A 319 -3.91 -1.32 -17.31
CA VAL A 319 -3.10 -1.21 -16.09
C VAL A 319 -3.99 -0.66 -14.98
N GLN A 320 -4.17 -1.44 -13.92
CA GLN A 320 -5.03 -1.14 -12.78
C GLN A 320 -4.18 -0.66 -11.59
N PHE A 321 -4.65 0.37 -10.90
CA PHE A 321 -4.07 0.87 -9.66
C PHE A 321 -4.99 0.54 -8.48
N ASP A 322 -4.48 -0.19 -7.49
CA ASP A 322 -5.28 -0.65 -6.35
C ASP A 322 -5.19 0.34 -5.19
N GLU A 323 -6.32 0.92 -4.82
CA GLU A 323 -6.44 1.95 -3.78
C GLU A 323 -7.45 1.55 -2.68
N PRO A 324 -7.32 0.36 -2.04
CA PRO A 324 -8.24 -0.06 -0.98
C PRO A 324 -8.22 0.90 0.23
N VAL A 325 -7.08 1.56 0.47
CA VAL A 325 -6.87 2.50 1.57
C VAL A 325 -7.78 3.72 1.51
N LEU A 326 -8.32 4.08 0.33
CA LEU A 326 -9.26 5.19 0.20
C LEU A 326 -10.55 4.95 1.00
N THR A 327 -11.00 3.69 1.10
CA THR A 327 -12.17 3.36 1.93
C THR A 327 -11.88 3.54 3.41
N GLU A 328 -10.67 3.23 3.86
CA GLU A 328 -10.25 3.49 5.24
C GLU A 328 -10.34 4.97 5.57
N VAL A 329 -9.80 5.84 4.71
CA VAL A 329 -9.82 7.31 4.89
C VAL A 329 -11.22 7.83 5.19
N VAL A 330 -12.23 7.33 4.48
CA VAL A 330 -13.61 7.84 4.60
C VAL A 330 -14.46 7.12 5.64
N PHE A 331 -14.19 5.86 5.97
CA PHE A 331 -15.03 5.07 6.89
C PHE A 331 -14.46 4.96 8.30
N THR A 332 -13.15 5.08 8.52
CA THR A 332 -12.57 5.02 9.87
C THR A 332 -12.49 6.38 10.55
N GLY A 333 -12.52 7.46 9.77
CA GLY A 333 -12.45 8.85 10.25
C GLY A 333 -11.13 9.22 10.92
N ALA A 334 -10.91 10.52 11.16
CA ALA A 334 -9.66 11.03 11.75
C ALA A 334 -9.37 10.56 13.20
N LYS A 335 -10.33 9.89 13.86
CA LYS A 335 -10.24 9.48 15.27
C LYS A 335 -9.76 8.05 15.52
N LYS A 336 -9.68 7.20 14.49
CA LYS A 336 -9.10 5.84 14.62
C LYS A 336 -7.79 5.80 13.86
N THR A 337 -6.69 5.84 14.61
CA THR A 337 -5.34 6.11 14.13
C THR A 337 -4.67 4.98 13.37
N ARG A 338 -5.26 3.80 13.18
CA ARG A 338 -4.56 2.67 12.56
C ARG A 338 -5.49 1.70 11.84
N SER A 339 -5.21 1.46 10.56
CA SER A 339 -5.46 0.17 9.91
C SER A 339 -4.15 -0.27 9.29
N PHE A 340 -3.40 -1.11 10.02
CA PHE A 340 -2.18 -1.72 9.50
C PHE A 340 -2.46 -2.68 8.34
N MET A 341 -3.73 -3.06 8.11
CA MET A 341 -4.11 -4.04 7.10
C MET A 341 -3.89 -3.56 5.66
N CYS A 342 -3.76 -2.24 5.45
CA CYS A 342 -3.29 -1.65 4.19
C CYS A 342 -1.78 -1.30 4.19
N GLY A 343 -1.05 -1.65 5.24
CA GLY A 343 0.34 -1.23 5.49
C GLY A 343 0.49 0.28 5.75
N ALA A 344 -0.61 1.03 5.84
CA ALA A 344 -0.62 2.48 5.77
C ALA A 344 -0.69 3.12 7.16
N LEU A 345 0.28 3.97 7.52
CA LEU A 345 0.13 4.86 8.67
C LEU A 345 -0.94 5.92 8.36
N SER A 346 -1.81 6.20 9.33
CA SER A 346 -2.93 7.14 9.14
C SER A 346 -2.44 8.57 8.98
N GLY A 347 -2.84 9.22 7.88
CA GLY A 347 -2.70 10.67 7.75
C GLY A 347 -3.61 11.38 8.75
N LYS A 348 -3.08 12.36 9.50
CA LYS A 348 -3.80 13.17 10.50
C LYS A 348 -4.74 14.23 9.87
N LYS A 349 -4.85 14.31 8.54
CA LYS A 349 -5.60 15.35 7.82
C LYS A 349 -7.05 14.92 7.53
N ASP A 350 -7.94 15.89 7.32
CA ASP A 350 -9.34 15.65 6.96
C ASP A 350 -9.47 14.79 5.69
N ALA A 351 -10.48 13.93 5.63
CA ALA A 351 -10.70 12.99 4.53
C ALA A 351 -10.72 13.69 3.16
N ARG A 352 -11.29 14.90 3.08
CA ARG A 352 -11.32 15.67 1.81
C ARG A 352 -9.93 16.03 1.31
N HIS A 353 -9.01 16.38 2.20
CA HIS A 353 -7.64 16.71 1.82
C HIS A 353 -6.90 15.47 1.32
N GLU A 354 -7.03 14.34 2.02
CA GLU A 354 -6.43 13.09 1.62
C GLU A 354 -6.99 12.56 0.28
N LEU A 355 -8.30 12.68 0.05
CA LEU A 355 -8.89 12.33 -1.25
C LEU A 355 -8.40 13.25 -2.38
N SER A 356 -8.27 14.56 -2.13
CA SER A 356 -7.72 15.50 -3.12
C SER A 356 -6.26 15.17 -3.44
N PHE A 357 -5.47 14.79 -2.43
CA PHE A 357 -4.09 14.39 -2.62
C PHE A 357 -4.02 13.09 -3.44
N ALA A 358 -4.82 12.08 -3.11
CA ALA A 358 -4.89 10.84 -3.88
C ALA A 358 -5.27 11.07 -5.35
N VAL A 359 -6.21 11.97 -5.63
CA VAL A 359 -6.58 12.37 -7.00
C VAL A 359 -5.38 12.98 -7.73
N ASP A 360 -4.64 13.89 -7.09
CA ASP A 360 -3.46 14.53 -7.70
C ASP A 360 -2.42 13.48 -8.09
N LEU A 361 -2.07 12.59 -7.16
CA LEU A 361 -1.09 11.54 -7.40
C LEU A 361 -1.48 10.65 -8.59
N LEU A 362 -2.71 10.11 -8.58
CA LEU A 362 -3.18 9.25 -9.69
C LEU A 362 -3.18 10.00 -11.02
N ASN A 363 -3.69 11.24 -11.04
CA ASN A 363 -3.78 12.04 -12.26
C ASN A 363 -2.41 12.35 -12.85
N ARG A 364 -1.38 12.52 -12.01
CA ARG A 364 0.01 12.67 -12.46
C ARG A 364 0.57 11.37 -13.03
N VAL A 365 0.28 10.23 -12.40
CA VAL A 365 0.69 8.90 -12.91
C VAL A 365 0.12 8.67 -14.31
N VAL A 366 -1.19 8.85 -14.51
CA VAL A 366 -1.89 8.52 -15.77
C VAL A 366 -1.87 9.63 -16.84
N LYS A 367 -1.17 10.75 -16.58
CA LYS A 367 -1.16 11.90 -17.52
C LYS A 367 -0.63 11.48 -18.90
N GLY A 368 -1.34 11.81 -19.97
CA GLY A 368 -0.84 11.58 -21.34
C GLY A 368 -0.87 10.13 -21.82
N VAL A 369 -1.45 9.19 -21.06
CA VAL A 369 -1.76 7.85 -21.56
C VAL A 369 -3.24 7.72 -21.92
N PRO A 370 -3.64 6.77 -22.79
CA PRO A 370 -5.05 6.51 -23.09
C PRO A 370 -5.80 6.08 -21.83
N SER A 371 -6.79 6.88 -21.41
CA SER A 371 -7.58 6.59 -20.20
C SER A 371 -8.29 5.24 -20.27
N SER A 372 -8.72 4.81 -21.45
CA SER A 372 -9.34 3.49 -21.68
C SER A 372 -8.45 2.29 -21.32
N ARG A 373 -7.15 2.52 -21.10
CA ARG A 373 -6.17 1.51 -20.68
C ARG A 373 -5.73 1.65 -19.22
N THR A 374 -6.34 2.55 -18.46
CA THR A 374 -6.08 2.71 -17.03
C THR A 374 -7.33 2.39 -16.21
N ALA A 375 -7.12 1.79 -15.04
CA ALA A 375 -8.18 1.47 -14.11
C ALA A 375 -7.79 1.77 -12.67
N VAL A 376 -8.77 1.92 -11.79
CA VAL A 376 -8.58 1.93 -10.34
C VAL A 376 -9.50 0.91 -9.71
N HIS A 377 -8.97 0.11 -8.80
CA HIS A 377 -9.77 -0.76 -7.95
C HIS A 377 -9.91 -0.17 -6.55
N ILE A 378 -11.15 -0.13 -6.05
CA ILE A 378 -11.45 0.33 -4.69
C ILE A 378 -12.42 -0.68 -4.05
N CYS A 379 -11.97 -1.35 -3.00
CA CYS A 379 -12.76 -2.30 -2.21
C CYS A 379 -12.73 -1.93 -0.73
N ARG A 380 -13.46 -2.69 0.09
CA ARG A 380 -13.61 -2.48 1.53
C ARG A 380 -12.86 -3.55 2.34
N GLY A 381 -11.69 -3.96 1.85
CA GLY A 381 -10.77 -4.88 2.51
C GLY A 381 -10.92 -6.35 2.12
N ASN A 382 -9.79 -7.03 1.93
CA ASN A 382 -9.73 -8.40 1.43
C ASN A 382 -8.79 -9.34 2.21
N TRP A 383 -8.73 -9.16 3.52
CA TRP A 383 -7.84 -9.90 4.43
C TRP A 383 -8.55 -11.01 5.23
N THR A 384 -9.87 -11.13 5.11
CA THR A 384 -10.68 -12.11 5.84
C THR A 384 -11.92 -12.49 5.03
N THR A 385 -12.41 -13.71 5.29
CA THR A 385 -13.70 -14.22 4.80
C THR A 385 -14.89 -13.72 5.63
N ASP A 386 -14.64 -13.24 6.86
CA ASP A 386 -15.68 -12.68 7.74
C ASP A 386 -16.06 -11.25 7.29
N GLU A 387 -17.23 -11.10 6.70
CA GLU A 387 -17.74 -9.79 6.26
C GLU A 387 -18.10 -8.85 7.42
N SER A 388 -18.33 -9.36 8.63
CA SER A 388 -18.78 -8.54 9.77
C SER A 388 -17.69 -7.60 10.31
N VAL A 389 -16.42 -7.94 10.07
CA VAL A 389 -15.25 -7.16 10.50
C VAL A 389 -14.68 -6.27 9.39
N ALA A 390 -15.16 -6.43 8.16
CA ALA A 390 -14.76 -5.62 7.02
C ALA A 390 -15.51 -4.27 7.00
N LEU A 391 -14.96 -3.27 6.30
CA LEU A 391 -15.59 -1.93 6.23
C LEU A 391 -16.95 -2.00 5.53
N SER A 392 -17.91 -1.15 5.91
CA SER A 392 -19.26 -1.13 5.34
C SER A 392 -19.71 0.29 5.01
N GLY A 393 -20.56 0.42 3.99
CA GLY A 393 -21.09 1.70 3.53
C GLY A 393 -20.91 1.91 2.03
N ASP A 394 -21.79 2.70 1.40
CA ASP A 394 -21.70 2.96 -0.04
C ASP A 394 -20.60 3.95 -0.43
N TYR A 395 -20.43 4.14 -1.73
CA TYR A 395 -19.38 4.99 -2.28
C TYR A 395 -19.65 6.50 -2.20
N ARG A 396 -20.75 6.98 -1.58
CA ARG A 396 -21.02 8.43 -1.43
C ARG A 396 -19.82 9.23 -0.92
N PRO A 397 -19.11 8.79 0.13
CA PRO A 397 -17.96 9.55 0.64
C PRO A 397 -16.78 9.64 -0.33
N LEU A 398 -16.71 8.72 -1.31
CA LEU A 398 -15.64 8.66 -2.32
C LEU A 398 -16.01 9.34 -3.64
N LEU A 399 -17.22 9.88 -3.79
CA LEU A 399 -17.63 10.60 -5.01
C LEU A 399 -16.68 11.76 -5.39
N PRO A 400 -16.11 12.55 -4.47
CA PRO A 400 -15.12 13.57 -4.85
C PRO A 400 -13.91 12.99 -5.57
N TYR A 401 -13.42 11.84 -5.13
CA TYR A 401 -12.31 11.12 -5.77
C TYR A 401 -12.76 10.55 -7.12
N LEU A 402 -13.84 9.77 -7.14
CA LEU A 402 -14.33 9.06 -8.32
C LEU A 402 -14.71 10.01 -9.48
N LYS A 403 -15.16 11.24 -9.17
CA LYS A 403 -15.48 12.25 -10.20
C LYS A 403 -14.25 12.98 -10.75
N SER A 404 -13.13 12.98 -10.03
CA SER A 404 -11.96 13.81 -10.36
C SER A 404 -10.76 12.99 -10.85
N ALA A 405 -10.72 11.69 -10.53
CA ALA A 405 -9.70 10.75 -10.98
C ALA A 405 -9.83 10.46 -12.49
N LYS A 406 -8.73 10.60 -13.24
CA LYS A 406 -8.66 10.43 -14.70
C LYS A 406 -8.41 8.98 -15.14
N ALA A 407 -9.03 8.02 -14.47
CA ALA A 407 -8.98 6.60 -14.85
C ALA A 407 -10.15 6.24 -15.77
N GLY A 408 -9.92 5.40 -16.80
CA GLY A 408 -11.00 5.00 -17.72
C GLY A 408 -11.90 3.89 -17.20
N THR A 409 -11.54 3.20 -16.12
CA THR A 409 -12.38 2.19 -15.48
C THR A 409 -12.26 2.25 -13.95
N PHE A 410 -13.39 2.18 -13.24
CA PHE A 410 -13.42 1.91 -11.80
C PHE A 410 -13.93 0.50 -11.53
N PHE A 411 -13.09 -0.38 -10.98
CA PHE A 411 -13.48 -1.71 -10.50
C PHE A 411 -13.94 -1.61 -9.04
N LEU A 412 -15.23 -1.79 -8.80
CA LEU A 412 -15.87 -1.50 -7.51
C LEU A 412 -16.51 -2.75 -6.90
N GLU A 413 -16.37 -2.86 -5.58
CA GLU A 413 -17.05 -3.83 -4.73
C GLU A 413 -18.53 -3.44 -4.59
N LEU A 414 -19.42 -4.23 -5.19
CA LEU A 414 -20.85 -3.95 -5.37
C LEU A 414 -21.75 -5.20 -5.20
N CYS A 415 -21.20 -6.38 -4.93
CA CYS A 415 -21.98 -7.61 -4.89
C CYS A 415 -22.80 -7.72 -3.60
N THR A 416 -22.21 -7.43 -2.44
CA THR A 416 -22.85 -7.69 -1.14
C THR A 416 -23.62 -6.48 -0.60
N PRO A 417 -24.65 -6.67 0.26
CA PRO A 417 -25.37 -5.56 0.89
C PRO A 417 -24.47 -4.59 1.67
N ARG A 418 -23.29 -5.05 2.13
CA ARG A 418 -22.24 -4.25 2.78
C ARG A 418 -21.78 -3.07 1.93
N SER A 419 -21.84 -3.23 0.60
CA SER A 419 -21.44 -2.22 -0.39
C SER A 419 -22.45 -1.08 -0.54
N GLY A 420 -23.64 -1.21 0.04
CA GLY A 420 -24.70 -0.20 0.01
C GLY A 420 -25.28 0.06 -1.38
N GLU A 421 -25.73 1.29 -1.62
CA GLU A 421 -26.51 1.66 -2.81
C GLU A 421 -25.62 1.99 -4.01
N ILE A 422 -25.79 1.25 -5.12
CA ILE A 422 -25.10 1.51 -6.39
C ILE A 422 -25.58 2.81 -7.06
N GLU A 423 -26.81 3.23 -6.78
CA GLU A 423 -27.45 4.44 -7.33
C GLU A 423 -26.68 5.72 -7.01
N VAL A 424 -25.89 5.73 -5.93
CA VAL A 424 -25.08 6.89 -5.52
C VAL A 424 -23.98 7.23 -6.51
N LEU A 425 -23.59 6.26 -7.32
CA LEU A 425 -22.61 6.41 -8.40
C LEU A 425 -23.24 7.04 -9.66
N LYS A 426 -24.55 7.33 -9.65
CA LYS A 426 -25.20 8.07 -10.73
C LYS A 426 -24.56 9.46 -10.85
N GLY A 427 -24.03 9.75 -12.03
CA GLY A 427 -23.30 11.00 -12.31
C GLY A 427 -21.78 10.90 -12.18
N LEU A 428 -21.21 9.69 -12.16
CA LEU A 428 -19.82 9.49 -12.57
C LEU A 428 -19.63 9.87 -14.05
N PRO A 429 -18.43 10.39 -14.44
CA PRO A 429 -18.16 10.84 -15.80
C PRO A 429 -18.53 9.78 -16.86
N GLU A 430 -19.15 10.20 -17.97
CA GLU A 430 -19.72 9.28 -18.98
C GLU A 430 -18.67 8.47 -19.72
N GLU A 431 -17.47 9.03 -19.84
CA GLU A 431 -16.29 8.43 -20.44
C GLU A 431 -15.72 7.26 -19.62
N CYS A 432 -16.08 7.15 -18.34
CA CYS A 432 -15.57 6.11 -17.46
C CYS A 432 -16.45 4.86 -17.48
N ARG A 433 -15.81 3.68 -17.54
CA ARG A 433 -16.46 2.38 -17.37
C ARG A 433 -16.53 1.97 -15.90
N ILE A 434 -17.54 1.16 -15.57
CA ILE A 434 -17.75 0.61 -14.24
C ILE A 434 -17.54 -0.90 -14.31
N GLY A 435 -16.50 -1.39 -13.64
CA GLY A 435 -16.35 -2.80 -13.32
C GLY A 435 -17.23 -3.15 -12.12
N VAL A 436 -18.29 -3.91 -12.38
CA VAL A 436 -19.29 -4.26 -11.38
C VAL A 436 -18.89 -5.56 -10.71
N GLY A 437 -18.59 -5.47 -9.41
CA GLY A 437 -18.49 -6.63 -8.54
C GLY A 437 -19.82 -7.37 -8.45
N VAL A 438 -19.89 -8.56 -9.04
CA VAL A 438 -21.13 -9.36 -9.17
C VAL A 438 -21.08 -10.69 -8.40
N VAL A 439 -19.92 -11.05 -7.87
CA VAL A 439 -19.73 -12.22 -7.00
C VAL A 439 -18.90 -11.82 -5.79
N ASN A 440 -19.23 -12.39 -4.63
CA ASN A 440 -18.48 -12.20 -3.40
C ASN A 440 -17.35 -13.23 -3.32
N GLN A 441 -16.11 -12.78 -3.49
CA GLN A 441 -14.91 -13.62 -3.43
C GLN A 441 -14.68 -14.28 -2.06
N LYS A 442 -15.20 -13.68 -0.97
CA LYS A 442 -15.03 -14.16 0.42
C LYS A 442 -15.90 -15.36 0.74
N ALA A 443 -16.97 -15.58 -0.01
CA ALA A 443 -17.91 -16.67 0.22
C ALA A 443 -17.55 -17.90 -0.61
N SER A 444 -17.58 -19.08 0.02
CA SER A 444 -17.41 -20.36 -0.68
C SER A 444 -18.57 -20.67 -1.63
N ARG A 445 -19.78 -20.16 -1.33
CA ARG A 445 -20.96 -20.27 -2.20
C ARG A 445 -20.69 -19.57 -3.53
N VAL A 446 -20.92 -20.28 -4.63
CA VAL A 446 -20.90 -19.71 -5.99
C VAL A 446 -22.28 -19.11 -6.27
N GLU A 447 -22.32 -17.85 -6.70
CA GLU A 447 -23.52 -17.15 -7.13
C GLU A 447 -24.07 -17.79 -8.41
N THR A 448 -25.40 -17.84 -8.52
CA THR A 448 -26.06 -18.37 -9.71
C THR A 448 -26.00 -17.36 -10.85
N VAL A 449 -26.19 -17.86 -12.08
CA VAL A 449 -26.26 -17.03 -13.27
C VAL A 449 -27.35 -15.95 -13.13
N ASP A 450 -28.55 -16.32 -12.65
CA ASP A 450 -29.66 -15.40 -12.45
C ASP A 450 -29.35 -14.28 -11.44
N GLU A 451 -28.67 -14.62 -10.33
CA GLU A 451 -28.24 -13.63 -9.33
C GLU A 451 -27.28 -12.61 -9.95
N ILE A 452 -26.33 -13.09 -10.76
CA ILE A 452 -25.34 -12.25 -11.44
C ILE A 452 -26.01 -11.38 -12.52
N VAL A 453 -26.90 -11.96 -13.34
CA VAL A 453 -27.66 -11.23 -14.37
C VAL A 453 -28.49 -10.12 -13.73
N ALA A 454 -29.22 -10.42 -12.64
CA ALA A 454 -30.04 -9.41 -11.96
C ALA A 454 -29.21 -8.23 -11.43
N LYS A 455 -28.02 -8.50 -10.87
CA LYS A 455 -27.08 -7.46 -10.42
C LYS A 455 -26.52 -6.65 -11.59
N ALA A 456 -26.07 -7.32 -12.64
CA ALA A 456 -25.54 -6.66 -13.84
C ALA A 456 -26.61 -5.79 -14.52
N GLU A 457 -27.84 -6.26 -14.64
CA GLU A 457 -28.96 -5.48 -15.19
C GLU A 457 -29.28 -4.25 -14.34
N LYS A 458 -29.16 -4.33 -13.01
CA LYS A 458 -29.28 -3.17 -12.13
C LYS A 458 -28.24 -2.10 -12.50
N ALA A 459 -26.99 -2.50 -12.69
CA ALA A 459 -25.93 -1.58 -13.12
C ALA A 459 -26.17 -1.05 -14.54
N ILE A 460 -26.59 -1.91 -15.48
CA ILE A 460 -26.89 -1.52 -16.87
C ILE A 460 -28.02 -0.48 -16.93
N ARG A 461 -29.04 -0.58 -16.08
CA ARG A 461 -30.11 0.46 -16.01
C ARG A 461 -29.59 1.83 -15.57
N ILE A 462 -28.52 1.86 -14.78
CA ILE A 462 -27.96 3.10 -14.22
C ILE A 462 -26.93 3.72 -15.17
N PHE A 463 -26.04 2.90 -15.73
CA PHE A 463 -24.87 3.39 -16.49
C PHE A 463 -24.95 3.10 -18.00
N GLY A 464 -25.85 2.22 -18.44
CA GLY A 464 -25.90 1.72 -19.82
C GLY A 464 -24.89 0.59 -20.08
N HIS A 465 -25.27 -0.38 -20.91
CA HIS A 465 -24.48 -1.61 -21.12
C HIS A 465 -23.09 -1.36 -21.72
N ARG A 466 -22.90 -0.27 -22.48
CA ARG A 466 -21.61 0.09 -23.11
C ARG A 466 -20.51 0.42 -22.08
N ARG A 467 -20.90 0.75 -20.84
CA ARG A 467 -19.97 1.18 -19.78
C ARG A 467 -19.64 0.08 -18.78
N ILE A 468 -20.26 -1.10 -18.88
CA ILE A 468 -20.15 -2.13 -17.83
C ILE A 468 -19.06 -3.14 -18.18
N LEU A 469 -18.24 -3.48 -17.20
CA LEU A 469 -17.43 -4.71 -17.15
C LEU A 469 -17.89 -5.56 -15.96
N LEU A 470 -17.62 -6.86 -15.98
CA LEU A 470 -18.04 -7.79 -14.92
C LEU A 470 -16.82 -8.43 -14.25
N ASN A 471 -16.82 -8.43 -12.91
CA ASN A 471 -15.71 -8.90 -12.09
C ASN A 471 -16.20 -9.42 -10.72
N PRO A 472 -15.36 -10.16 -9.97
CA PRO A 472 -15.56 -10.33 -8.54
C PRO A 472 -15.37 -9.02 -7.78
N ASP A 473 -15.90 -8.95 -6.56
CA ASP A 473 -15.82 -7.79 -5.67
C ASP A 473 -14.37 -7.39 -5.33
N CYS A 474 -13.45 -8.36 -5.23
CA CYS A 474 -12.01 -8.16 -5.07
C CYS A 474 -11.22 -9.38 -5.61
N GLY A 475 -9.89 -9.38 -5.44
CA GLY A 475 -9.03 -10.52 -5.80
C GLY A 475 -9.29 -11.76 -4.92
N PHE A 476 -8.89 -12.94 -5.38
CA PHE A 476 -9.18 -14.19 -4.65
C PHE A 476 -8.11 -14.53 -3.59
N ALA A 477 -6.94 -13.89 -3.63
CA ALA A 477 -5.85 -14.14 -2.68
C ALA A 477 -4.88 -12.95 -2.58
N THR A 478 -5.33 -11.82 -2.01
CA THR A 478 -4.53 -10.59 -1.86
C THR A 478 -3.25 -10.81 -1.07
N PHE A 479 -3.30 -11.63 -0.02
CA PHE A 479 -2.13 -12.08 0.73
C PHE A 479 -1.86 -13.53 0.38
N ALA A 480 -0.61 -13.85 0.06
CA ALA A 480 -0.22 -15.20 -0.38
C ALA A 480 -0.62 -16.27 0.66
N ASP A 481 -0.30 -16.03 1.94
CA ASP A 481 -0.51 -16.99 3.04
C ASP A 481 -1.94 -17.03 3.58
N ASN A 482 -2.79 -16.07 3.21
CA ASN A 482 -4.17 -16.00 3.66
C ASN A 482 -5.14 -15.80 2.49
N PRO A 483 -5.31 -16.82 1.62
CA PRO A 483 -6.25 -16.73 0.50
C PRO A 483 -7.70 -16.72 1.01
N VAL A 484 -8.48 -15.75 0.54
CA VAL A 484 -9.91 -15.64 0.88
C VAL A 484 -10.81 -16.62 0.11
N SER A 485 -10.25 -17.33 -0.87
CA SER A 485 -10.97 -18.30 -1.68
C SER A 485 -10.05 -19.42 -2.17
N GLU A 486 -10.63 -20.60 -2.41
CA GLU A 486 -9.92 -21.70 -3.06
C GLU A 486 -9.91 -21.53 -4.59
N SER A 487 -8.87 -22.03 -5.26
CA SER A 487 -8.76 -21.91 -6.73
C SER A 487 -9.94 -22.51 -7.49
N LYS A 488 -10.55 -23.60 -6.98
CA LYS A 488 -11.73 -24.21 -7.61
C LYS A 488 -12.98 -23.33 -7.49
N VAL A 489 -13.15 -22.67 -6.35
CA VAL A 489 -14.25 -21.73 -6.12
C VAL A 489 -14.06 -20.47 -6.96
N ALA A 490 -12.81 -19.96 -7.04
CA ALA A 490 -12.46 -18.84 -7.90
C ALA A 490 -12.78 -19.13 -9.39
N GLU A 491 -12.37 -20.29 -9.90
CA GLU A 491 -12.69 -20.74 -11.27
C GLU A 491 -14.20 -20.85 -11.48
N ALA A 492 -14.93 -21.46 -10.55
CA ALA A 492 -16.38 -21.60 -10.63
C ALA A 492 -17.12 -20.26 -10.62
N LYS A 493 -16.68 -19.30 -9.79
CA LYS A 493 -17.25 -17.94 -9.75
C LYS A 493 -17.02 -17.18 -11.05
N LEU A 494 -15.81 -17.22 -11.61
CA LEU A 494 -15.55 -16.61 -12.92
C LEU A 494 -16.35 -17.28 -14.03
N ARG A 495 -16.54 -18.60 -13.97
CA ARG A 495 -17.39 -19.32 -14.92
C ARG A 495 -18.86 -18.88 -14.84
N SER A 496 -19.41 -18.71 -13.63
CA SER A 496 -20.76 -18.17 -13.45
C SER A 496 -20.89 -16.76 -14.04
N ILE A 497 -19.87 -15.90 -13.86
CA ILE A 497 -19.85 -14.57 -14.49
C ILE A 497 -19.85 -14.70 -16.01
N SER A 498 -19.05 -15.60 -16.58
CA SER A 498 -18.98 -15.79 -18.04
C SER A 498 -20.30 -16.25 -18.65
N LEU A 499 -21.00 -17.19 -18.00
CA LEU A 499 -22.33 -17.63 -18.42
C LEU A 499 -23.35 -16.47 -18.39
N ALA A 500 -23.37 -15.70 -17.31
CA ALA A 500 -24.24 -14.52 -17.17
C ALA A 500 -23.92 -13.44 -18.22
N ALA A 501 -22.63 -13.16 -18.45
CA ALA A 501 -22.18 -12.24 -19.48
C ALA A 501 -22.65 -12.68 -20.87
N GLY A 502 -22.63 -13.98 -21.17
CA GLY A 502 -23.15 -14.53 -22.42
C GLY A 502 -24.65 -14.28 -22.63
N GLU A 503 -25.45 -14.40 -21.57
CA GLU A 503 -26.90 -14.06 -21.62
C GLU A 503 -27.12 -12.57 -21.87
N LEU A 504 -26.38 -11.71 -21.17
CA LEU A 504 -26.48 -10.27 -21.32
C LEU A 504 -26.01 -9.83 -22.72
N LYS A 505 -24.88 -10.34 -23.22
CA LYS A 505 -24.39 -10.06 -24.57
C LYS A 505 -25.43 -10.42 -25.63
N ARG A 506 -26.09 -11.60 -25.53
CA ARG A 506 -27.21 -11.97 -26.41
C ARG A 506 -28.40 -11.01 -26.28
N LYS A 507 -28.81 -10.69 -25.05
CA LYS A 507 -29.96 -9.80 -24.78
C LYS A 507 -29.76 -8.40 -25.37
N TYR A 508 -28.55 -7.85 -25.26
CA TYR A 508 -28.19 -6.52 -25.76
C TYR A 508 -27.59 -6.53 -27.17
N ARG A 509 -27.64 -7.68 -27.88
CA ARG A 509 -27.14 -7.85 -29.26
C ARG A 509 -25.68 -7.40 -29.44
N LEU A 510 -24.84 -7.73 -28.46
CA LEU A 510 -23.40 -7.53 -28.52
C LEU A 510 -22.75 -8.78 -29.11
N SER A 511 -21.86 -8.59 -30.09
CA SER A 511 -21.11 -9.65 -30.77
C SER A 511 -19.99 -10.21 -29.92
#